data_AF-A0A2G6Q590-F1
#
_entry.id   AF-A0A2G6Q590-F1
#
_cell.length_a   1.000
_cell.length_b   1.000
_cell.length_c   1.000
_cell.angle_alpha   90.00
_cell.angle_beta   90.00
_cell.angle_gamma   90.00
#
_symmetry.space_group_name_H-M   'P 1'
#
loop_
_entity.id
_entity.type
_entity.pdbx_description
1 polymer ?
#
loop_
_entity_poly.entity_id
_entity_poly.type
_entity_poly.pdbx_seq_one_letter_code
_entity_poly.pdbx_strand_id
1 'polypeptide(L)' 'MTKYTEEQFLYFTTSLNYLESIKDDRETYWDAYKKLQNWLQEQQLSTAFINWVEKRLKKSSYR' A
#
# COMPACT_ATOMS: atom_id res chain seq x y z
N MET A 1 5.30 -17.89 -10.21
CA MET A 1 5.23 -17.15 -8.93
C MET A 1 5.26 -15.68 -9.25
N THR A 2 4.15 -14.97 -9.05
CA THR A 2 4.10 -13.52 -9.26
C THR A 2 5.10 -12.87 -8.30
N LYS A 3 6.20 -12.34 -8.83
CA LYS A 3 7.18 -11.61 -8.02
C LYS A 3 6.63 -10.19 -7.86
N TYR A 4 6.20 -9.85 -6.65
CA TYR A 4 5.91 -8.46 -6.30
C TYR A 4 7.19 -7.63 -6.40
N THR A 5 7.08 -6.42 -6.95
CA THR A 5 8.24 -5.57 -7.19
C THR A 5 8.52 -4.64 -6.01
N GLU A 6 9.75 -4.13 -5.95
CA GLU A 6 10.11 -3.08 -4.98
C GLU A 6 9.34 -1.78 -5.25
N GLU A 7 9.08 -1.45 -6.51
CA GLU A 7 8.27 -0.30 -6.89
C GLU A 7 6.84 -0.41 -6.35
N GLN A 8 6.21 -1.58 -6.48
CA GLN A 8 4.88 -1.85 -5.91
C GLN A 8 4.89 -1.71 -4.40
N PHE A 9 5.92 -2.23 -3.73
CA PHE A 9 6.09 -2.08 -2.29
C PHE A 9 6.18 -0.61 -1.88
N LEU A 10 7.09 0.15 -2.50
CA LEU A 10 7.34 1.55 -2.18
C LEU A 10 6.10 2.42 -2.45
N TYR A 11 5.44 2.22 -3.58
CA TYR A 11 4.22 2.95 -3.91
C TYR A 11 3.12 2.70 -2.88
N PHE A 12 2.88 1.43 -2.54
CA PHE A 12 1.84 1.05 -1.57
C PHE A 12 2.14 1.63 -0.18
N THR A 13 3.36 1.48 0.35
CA THR A 13 3.71 2.00 1.67
C THR A 13 3.70 3.52 1.72
N THR A 14 4.13 4.20 0.65
CA THR A 14 4.10 5.67 0.57
C THR A 14 2.67 6.18 0.53
N SER A 15 1.80 5.51 -0.23
CA SER A 15 0.38 5.85 -0.30
C SER A 15 -0.32 5.66 1.05
N LEU A 16 0.02 4.61 1.81
CA LEU A 16 -0.47 4.43 3.18
C LEU A 16 -0.01 5.54 4.12
N ASN A 17 1.28 5.92 4.08
CA ASN A 17 1.80 7.03 4.89
C ASN A 17 1.11 8.36 4.54
N TYR A 18 0.85 8.59 3.25
CA TYR A 18 0.11 9.76 2.81
C TYR A 18 -1.32 9.75 3.37
N LEU A 19 -2.02 8.62 3.26
CA LEU A 19 -3.37 8.46 3.82
C LEU A 19 -3.41 8.72 5.33
N GLU A 20 -2.41 8.26 6.07
CA GLU A 20 -2.31 8.52 7.51
C GLU A 20 -2.10 10.01 7.81
N SER A 21 -1.30 10.71 7.00
CA SER A 21 -1.05 12.16 7.12
C SER A 21 -2.30 13.01 6.88
N ILE A 22 -3.19 12.56 5.99
CA ILE A 22 -4.43 13.28 5.62
C ILE A 22 -5.69 12.72 6.28
N LYS A 23 -5.57 11.83 7.27
CA LYS A 23 -6.72 11.10 7.85
C LYS A 23 -7.82 12.00 8.44
N ASP A 24 -7.47 13.20 8.88
CA ASP A 24 -8.42 14.17 9.43
C ASP A 24 -9.23 14.88 8.34
N ASP A 25 -8.70 14.96 7.11
CA ASP A 25 -9.41 15.51 5.95
C ASP A 25 -10.18 14.40 5.24
N ARG A 26 -11.44 14.18 5.64
CA ARG A 26 -12.24 13.05 5.16
C ARG A 26 -12.43 13.03 3.65
N GLU A 27 -12.57 14.18 3.01
CA GLU A 27 -12.77 14.27 1.56
C GLU A 27 -11.50 13.85 0.81
N THR A 28 -10.37 14.47 1.17
CA THR A 28 -9.07 14.15 0.57
C THR A 28 -8.66 12.71 0.86
N TYR A 29 -8.94 12.23 2.08
CA TYR A 29 -8.68 10.85 2.49
C TYR A 29 -9.44 9.85 1.60
N TRP A 30 -10.75 10.06 1.40
CA TRP A 30 -11.56 9.15 0.60
C TRP A 30 -11.14 9.13 -0.88
N ASP A 31 -10.78 10.28 -1.45
CA ASP A 31 -10.27 10.37 -2.82
C ASP A 31 -8.94 9.61 -2.97
N ALA A 32 -7.98 9.87 -2.08
CA ALA A 32 -6.69 9.19 -2.07
C ALA A 32 -6.84 7.67 -1.83
N TYR A 33 -7.75 7.28 -0.95
CA TYR A 33 -8.01 5.88 -0.64
C TYR A 33 -8.57 5.16 -1.87
N LYS A 34 -9.52 5.77 -2.59
CA LYS A 34 -10.09 5.23 -3.82
C LYS A 34 -9.04 5.08 -4.92
N LYS A 35 -8.12 6.05 -5.06
CA LYS A 35 -6.98 5.95 -5.99
C LYS A 35 -6.09 4.76 -5.67
N LEU A 36 -5.77 4.54 -4.39
CA LEU A 36 -4.98 3.39 -3.96
C LEU A 36 -5.69 2.05 -4.24
N GLN A 37 -7.01 1.97 -3.99
CA GLN A 37 -7.82 0.80 -4.31
C GLN A 37 -7.86 0.49 -5.82
N ASN A 38 -8.04 1.52 -6.65
CA ASN A 38 -8.02 1.37 -8.11
C ASN A 38 -6.66 0.84 -8.59
N TRP A 39 -5.57 1.43 -8.09
CA TRP A 39 -4.22 0.99 -8.43
C TRP A 39 -3.97 -0.48 -8.05
N LEU A 40 -4.40 -0.92 -6.86
CA LEU A 40 -4.31 -2.32 -6.46
C LEU A 40 -5.04 -3.25 -7.44
N GLN A 41 -6.23 -2.85 -7.88
CA GLN A 41 -7.02 -3.62 -8.85
C GLN A 41 -6.35 -3.68 -10.23
N GLU A 42 -5.84 -2.55 -10.73
CA GLU A 42 -5.11 -2.47 -12.01
C GLU A 42 -3.86 -3.34 -12.01
N GLN A 43 -3.15 -3.38 -10.88
CA GLN A 43 -1.96 -4.21 -10.70
C GLN A 43 -2.28 -5.68 -10.37
N GLN A 44 -3.57 -6.04 -10.29
CA GLN A 44 -4.05 -7.36 -9.87
C GLN A 44 -3.47 -7.81 -8.52
N LEU A 45 -3.22 -6.85 -7.63
CA LEU A 45 -2.67 -7.08 -6.31
C LEU A 45 -3.79 -7.49 -5.36
N SER A 46 -3.71 -8.73 -4.90
CA SER A 46 -4.67 -9.31 -3.97
C SER A 46 -4.19 -9.23 -2.52
N THR A 47 -4.97 -9.78 -1.59
CA THR A 47 -4.59 -9.93 -0.18
C THR A 47 -3.22 -10.62 0.02
N ALA A 48 -2.77 -11.43 -0.94
CA ALA A 48 -1.44 -12.04 -0.92
C ALA A 48 -0.31 -10.99 -1.01
N PHE A 49 -0.53 -9.89 -1.73
CA PHE A 49 0.40 -8.76 -1.79
C PHE A 49 0.48 -8.05 -0.43
N ILE A 50 -0.68 -7.78 0.20
CA ILE A 50 -0.74 -7.16 1.53
C ILE A 50 0.03 -8.02 2.55
N ASN A 51 -0.21 -9.32 2.57
CA ASN A 51 0.52 -10.26 3.44
C ASN A 51 2.04 -10.24 3.17
N TRP A 52 2.47 -10.08 1.92
CA TRP A 52 3.89 -9.96 1.57
C TRP A 52 4.50 -8.64 2.05
N VAL A 53 3.78 -7.52 1.89
CA VAL A 53 4.17 -6.20 2.42
C VAL A 53 4.33 -6.27 3.94
N GLU A 54 3.35 -6.82 4.66
CA GLU A 54 3.40 -6.96 6.12
C GLU A 54 4.59 -7.79 6.58
N LYS A 55 4.88 -8.92 5.92
CA LYS A 55 6.05 -9.75 6.23
C LYS A 55 7.35 -8.98 5.99
N ARG A 56 7.41 -8.17 4.94
CA ARG A 56 8.59 -7.35 4.60
C ARG A 56 8.82 -6.25 5.64
N LEU A 57 7.76 -5.55 6.05
CA LEU A 57 7.82 -4.53 7.10
C LEU A 57 8.24 -5.12 8.45
N LYS A 58 7.65 -6.25 8.86
CA LYS A 58 8.05 -6.96 10.08
C LYS A 58 9.53 -7.37 10.03
N LYS A 59 10.01 -7.87 8.89
CA LYS A 59 11.42 -8.25 8.72
C LYS A 59 12.38 -7.05 8.80
N SER A 60 11.97 -5.86 8.34
CA SER A 60 12.77 -4.63 8.48
C SER A 60 12.82 -4.09 9.90
N SER A 61 11.83 -4.40 10.76
CA SER A 61 11.79 -3.94 12.16
C SER A 61 12.72 -4.70 13.11
N TYR A 62 13.34 -5.81 12.66
CA TYR A 62 14.28 -6.64 13.45
C TYR A 62 15.76 -6.36 13.12
N ARG A 63 16.09 -5.20 12.56
CA ARG A 63 17.47 -4.81 12.24
C ARG A 63 17.90 -3.56 12.99
#